data_AF-A0AAW9QSE7-F1
#
_entry.id   AF-A0AAW9QSE7-F1
#
_cell.length_a   1.000
_cell.length_b   1.000
_cell.length_c   1.000
_cell.angle_alpha   90.00
_cell.angle_beta   90.00
_cell.angle_gamma   90.00
#
_symmetry.space_group_name_H-M   'P 1'
#
loop_
_entity.id
_entity.type
_entity.pdbx_description
1 polymer ?
#
loop_
_entity_poly.entity_id
_entity_poly.type
_entity_poly.pdbx_seq_one_letter_code
_entity_poly.pdbx_strand_id
1 'polypeptide(L)'
;MGATSTFNLALTGLSANADVSLLDANGNVIVGSTNGGTTNDSITSQLSAGTYYARVYQFSGDTNYNLALSATVVTPPDNAGNTLATARAIAVGATPTTYSDFIGSVDTNDYYRFTLGATSTFNLALTGLSADADVSLLDTNGNVIAGSYNGGTTNDSITSQLSAGTYYVRVYQYSGDTNYNLALSATTVTTPPPTPGFSSTSGYGLVNAAAAVARAIGQSTFANVPTFGGANDWGVNLVNAPEAWARGYTGQGIIVAVLDTGVDRNHVDLRDNIWTNSDEIAGNGIDDDGNGYVDDVYGWNFANGNNNTLDYNGHGTHVSGTIAGANNGIGVTGVAYNARIMPVQVLDSSGSGSYTSVALGIRYAVDNGARVINMSLGGGSTNSEVQSALQYASSRGVIVVMAAGNSGGAAPGYPANNATTWGLAIGAVDSNNNMASFSNRAGTNSSMMYVTAPGVNVYSTLPNNSYGSYNGTSMATPHVAGVVALMLQANPALTDAQVREMITATAGNVLPRV
;
A
#
# COMPACT_ATOMS: atom_id res chain seq x y z
N MET A 1 -28.37 -3.93 41.41
CA MET A 1 -29.44 -4.61 42.18
C MET A 1 -30.39 -5.23 41.17
N GLY A 2 -30.73 -6.52 41.35
CA GLY A 2 -31.97 -7.12 40.86
C GLY A 2 -32.08 -7.27 39.34
N ALA A 3 -31.78 -8.46 38.83
CA ALA A 3 -32.18 -8.83 37.48
C ALA A 3 -33.66 -8.50 37.27
N THR A 4 -33.99 -7.74 36.22
CA THR A 4 -35.38 -7.48 35.88
C THR A 4 -35.98 -8.76 35.32
N SER A 5 -37.23 -9.02 35.69
CA SER A 5 -37.97 -10.16 35.18
C SER A 5 -39.13 -9.69 34.33
N THR A 6 -39.32 -10.35 33.19
CA THR A 6 -40.58 -10.25 32.46
C THR A 6 -41.61 -11.05 33.24
N PHE A 7 -42.49 -10.35 33.95
CA PHE A 7 -43.60 -10.92 34.69
C PHE A 7 -44.83 -11.00 33.80
N ASN A 8 -45.44 -12.18 33.75
CA ASN A 8 -46.72 -12.41 33.09
C ASN A 8 -47.72 -12.97 34.10
N LEU A 9 -48.92 -12.42 34.07
CA LEU A 9 -50.09 -12.88 34.80
C LEU A 9 -51.19 -13.17 33.80
N ALA A 10 -51.87 -14.31 33.97
CA ALA A 10 -53.08 -14.65 33.24
C ALA A 10 -54.17 -15.12 34.22
N LEU A 11 -55.36 -14.55 34.09
CA LEU A 11 -56.58 -14.93 34.78
C LEU A 11 -57.54 -15.55 33.77
N THR A 12 -57.89 -16.82 33.98
CA THR A 12 -58.69 -17.60 33.01
C THR A 12 -59.75 -18.45 33.69
N GLY A 13 -60.64 -19.07 32.91
CA GLY A 13 -61.65 -19.99 33.44
C GLY A 13 -62.84 -19.29 34.11
N LEU A 14 -63.10 -18.04 33.72
CA LEU A 14 -64.16 -17.21 34.29
C LEU A 14 -65.55 -17.63 33.79
N SER A 15 -66.50 -17.79 34.71
CA SER A 15 -67.94 -17.93 34.47
C SER A 15 -68.73 -16.64 34.74
N ALA A 16 -68.09 -15.63 35.35
CA ALA A 16 -68.61 -14.28 35.57
C ALA A 16 -67.43 -13.29 35.63
N ASN A 17 -67.70 -11.97 35.69
CA ASN A 17 -66.68 -10.95 35.49
C ASN A 17 -65.80 -10.73 36.74
N ALA A 18 -64.50 -10.93 36.58
CA ALA A 18 -63.47 -10.63 37.57
C ALA A 18 -62.25 -10.02 36.88
N ASP A 19 -61.70 -8.97 37.49
CA ASP A 19 -60.56 -8.22 36.98
C ASP A 19 -59.28 -8.60 37.73
N VAL A 20 -58.13 -8.17 37.22
CA VAL A 20 -56.84 -8.35 37.88
C VAL A 20 -55.98 -7.11 37.87
N SER A 21 -55.25 -6.87 38.97
CA SER A 21 -54.26 -5.80 39.09
C SER A 21 -52.97 -6.31 39.72
N LEU A 22 -51.84 -5.84 39.20
CA LEU A 22 -50.52 -5.96 39.79
C LEU A 22 -50.27 -4.75 40.70
N LEU A 23 -49.77 -5.01 41.91
CA LEU A 23 -49.55 -4.02 42.97
C LEU A 23 -48.09 -3.99 43.41
N ASP A 24 -47.62 -2.82 43.82
CA ASP A 24 -46.33 -2.64 44.48
C ASP A 24 -46.35 -3.14 45.95
N ALA A 25 -45.19 -3.09 46.62
CA ALA A 25 -45.05 -3.53 48.01
C ALA A 25 -45.90 -2.72 49.01
N ASN A 26 -46.33 -1.51 48.63
CA ASN A 26 -47.18 -0.63 49.45
C ASN A 26 -48.68 -0.81 49.15
N GLY A 27 -49.03 -1.70 48.20
CA GLY A 27 -50.41 -1.94 47.78
C GLY A 27 -50.94 -0.93 46.76
N ASN A 28 -50.10 -0.13 46.12
CA ASN A 28 -50.51 0.74 45.01
C ASN A 28 -50.59 -0.06 43.71
N VAL A 29 -51.58 0.23 42.88
CA VAL A 29 -51.72 -0.43 41.56
C VAL A 29 -50.61 0.05 40.62
N ILE A 30 -49.84 -0.90 40.10
CA ILE A 30 -48.86 -0.68 39.03
C ILE A 30 -49.57 -0.72 37.68
N VAL A 31 -50.36 -1.77 37.44
CA VAL A 31 -51.10 -2.01 36.20
C VAL A 31 -52.27 -2.96 36.45
N GLY A 32 -53.33 -2.89 35.65
CA GLY A 32 -54.46 -3.81 35.72
C GLY A 32 -55.04 -4.15 34.35
N SER A 33 -55.86 -5.20 34.32
CA SER A 33 -56.65 -5.66 33.19
C SER A 33 -58.10 -5.82 33.65
N THR A 34 -59.04 -5.29 32.87
CA THR A 34 -60.46 -5.19 33.23
C THR A 34 -61.37 -5.63 32.08
N ASN A 35 -61.05 -6.76 31.44
CA ASN A 35 -61.81 -7.27 30.31
C ASN A 35 -63.20 -7.72 30.76
N GLY A 36 -64.25 -7.33 30.02
CA GLY A 36 -65.62 -7.59 30.42
C GLY A 36 -66.05 -9.06 30.25
N GLY A 37 -67.01 -9.47 31.09
CA GLY A 37 -67.75 -10.73 30.95
C GLY A 37 -66.95 -11.95 31.38
N THR A 38 -66.82 -12.96 30.51
CA THR A 38 -66.04 -14.19 30.77
C THR A 38 -64.71 -14.20 30.02
N THR A 39 -64.28 -13.03 29.54
CA THR A 39 -63.03 -12.88 28.77
C THR A 39 -61.86 -13.00 29.72
N ASN A 40 -60.79 -13.69 29.30
CA ASN A 40 -59.58 -13.80 30.12
C ASN A 40 -58.90 -12.43 30.31
N ASP A 41 -58.28 -12.22 31.47
CA ASP A 41 -57.46 -11.05 31.76
C ASP A 41 -55.98 -11.41 31.79
N SER A 42 -55.13 -10.48 31.34
CA SER A 42 -53.68 -10.71 31.33
C SER A 42 -52.90 -9.43 31.55
N ILE A 43 -51.77 -9.55 32.26
CA ILE A 43 -50.82 -8.47 32.49
C ILE A 43 -49.43 -8.96 32.11
N THR A 44 -48.69 -8.15 31.34
CA THR A 44 -47.25 -8.31 31.12
C THR A 44 -46.52 -7.06 31.60
N SER A 45 -45.48 -7.21 32.42
CA SER A 45 -44.72 -6.09 32.98
C SER A 45 -43.26 -6.44 33.26
N GLN A 46 -42.36 -5.46 33.12
CA GLN A 46 -40.98 -5.58 33.58
C GLN A 46 -40.91 -5.19 35.05
N LEU A 47 -40.44 -6.10 35.90
CA LEU A 47 -40.33 -5.86 37.33
C LEU A 47 -38.88 -6.02 37.79
N SER A 48 -38.39 -5.04 38.55
CA SER A 48 -37.13 -5.18 39.29
C SER A 48 -37.29 -6.21 40.42
N ALA A 49 -36.18 -6.63 41.03
CA ALA A 49 -36.26 -7.47 42.22
C ALA A 49 -37.04 -6.75 43.35
N GLY A 50 -38.07 -7.41 43.87
CA GLY A 50 -38.95 -6.82 44.86
C GLY A 50 -40.10 -7.73 45.24
N THR A 51 -40.90 -7.27 46.20
CA THR A 51 -42.16 -7.93 46.56
C THR A 51 -43.30 -7.24 45.83
N TYR A 52 -44.12 -8.02 45.13
CA TYR A 52 -45.27 -7.55 44.37
C TYR A 52 -46.48 -8.43 44.68
N TYR A 53 -47.68 -7.89 44.50
CA TYR A 53 -48.92 -8.62 44.77
C TYR A 53 -49.81 -8.64 43.54
N ALA A 54 -50.36 -9.81 43.23
CA ALA A 54 -51.45 -9.95 42.27
C ALA A 54 -52.78 -9.90 43.03
N ARG A 55 -53.66 -8.97 42.67
CA ARG A 55 -55.01 -8.87 43.22
C ARG A 55 -56.02 -9.20 42.14
N VAL A 56 -56.76 -10.28 42.34
CA VAL A 56 -57.98 -10.62 41.59
C VAL A 56 -59.16 -10.05 42.37
N TYR A 57 -60.07 -9.36 41.71
CA TYR A 57 -61.24 -8.78 42.37
C TYR A 57 -62.49 -8.93 41.50
N GLN A 58 -63.62 -9.21 42.16
CA GLN A 58 -64.90 -9.37 41.49
C GLN A 58 -65.36 -8.05 40.89
N PHE A 59 -65.80 -8.09 39.62
CA PHE A 59 -66.51 -6.98 39.01
C PHE A 59 -68.02 -7.22 39.00
N SER A 60 -68.47 -8.42 38.59
CA SER A 60 -69.89 -8.80 38.60
C SER A 60 -70.10 -10.31 38.52
N GLY A 61 -70.94 -10.85 39.41
CA GLY A 61 -71.31 -12.27 39.46
C GLY A 61 -70.23 -13.16 40.08
N ASP A 62 -70.62 -14.36 40.52
CA ASP A 62 -69.70 -15.29 41.17
C ASP A 62 -68.98 -16.15 40.12
N THR A 63 -67.67 -16.30 40.28
CA THR A 63 -66.84 -17.06 39.34
C THR A 63 -65.73 -17.81 40.05
N ASN A 64 -65.47 -19.02 39.58
CA ASN A 64 -64.17 -19.65 39.81
C ASN A 64 -63.14 -19.06 38.85
N TYR A 65 -61.85 -19.20 39.15
CA TYR A 65 -60.79 -18.71 38.28
C TYR A 65 -59.54 -19.59 38.38
N ASN A 66 -58.73 -19.55 37.32
CA ASN A 66 -57.38 -20.07 37.27
C ASN A 66 -56.42 -18.89 37.13
N LEU A 67 -55.52 -18.72 38.10
CA LEU A 67 -54.48 -17.69 38.08
C LEU A 67 -53.13 -18.34 37.77
N ALA A 68 -52.52 -17.95 36.66
CA ALA A 68 -51.18 -18.36 36.28
C ALA A 68 -50.23 -17.16 36.34
N LEU A 69 -49.14 -17.32 37.09
CA LEU A 69 -48.08 -16.31 37.23
C LEU A 69 -46.77 -16.91 36.74
N SER A 70 -46.00 -16.14 35.97
CA SER A 70 -44.65 -16.51 35.58
C SER A 70 -43.75 -15.29 35.58
N ALA A 71 -42.48 -15.48 35.93
CA ALA A 71 -41.46 -14.46 35.86
C ALA A 71 -40.23 -15.08 35.20
N THR A 72 -39.75 -14.49 34.12
CA THR A 72 -38.51 -14.91 33.46
C THR A 72 -37.47 -13.83 33.65
N VAL A 73 -36.36 -14.17 34.29
CA VAL A 73 -35.21 -13.27 34.45
C VAL A 73 -34.66 -12.92 33.07
N VAL A 74 -34.52 -11.63 32.80
CA VAL A 74 -33.82 -11.13 31.61
C VAL A 74 -32.40 -10.81 32.05
N THR A 75 -31.43 -11.66 31.69
CA THR A 75 -30.01 -11.33 31.84
C THR A 75 -29.57 -10.54 30.61
N PRO A 76 -29.06 -9.31 30.77
CA PRO A 76 -28.44 -8.59 29.67
C PRO A 76 -27.27 -9.39 29.07
N PRO A 77 -26.90 -9.15 27.80
CA PRO A 77 -25.64 -9.63 27.25
C PRO A 77 -24.46 -9.13 28.11
N ASP A 78 -23.50 -10.01 28.40
CA ASP A 78 -22.23 -9.70 29.07
C ASP A 78 -21.17 -10.58 28.39
N ASN A 79 -20.62 -10.08 27.28
CA ASN A 79 -19.58 -10.80 26.53
C ASN A 79 -18.19 -10.18 26.72
N ALA A 80 -18.12 -8.98 27.28
CA ALA A 80 -16.88 -8.24 27.54
C ALA A 80 -16.65 -8.08 29.04
N GLY A 81 -15.42 -8.33 29.50
CA GLY A 81 -15.13 -8.29 30.92
C GLY A 81 -14.95 -6.87 31.46
N ASN A 82 -15.24 -6.71 32.76
CA ASN A 82 -15.11 -5.45 33.50
C ASN A 82 -13.68 -4.97 33.81
N THR A 83 -12.64 -5.65 33.31
CA THR A 83 -11.23 -5.28 33.57
C THR A 83 -10.37 -5.51 32.32
N LEU A 84 -9.20 -4.86 32.25
CA LEU A 84 -8.21 -5.12 31.21
C LEU A 84 -7.81 -6.60 31.10
N ALA A 85 -7.72 -7.31 32.23
CA ALA A 85 -7.34 -8.72 32.28
C ALA A 85 -8.43 -9.64 31.70
N THR A 86 -9.69 -9.24 31.82
CA THR A 86 -10.86 -9.97 31.34
C THR A 86 -11.41 -9.41 30.02
N ALA A 87 -10.67 -8.51 29.38
CA ALA A 87 -11.09 -7.85 28.15
C ALA A 87 -11.34 -8.86 27.02
N ARG A 88 -12.46 -8.69 26.31
CA ARG A 88 -12.80 -9.49 25.14
C ARG A 88 -11.80 -9.24 24.01
N ALA A 89 -11.11 -10.29 23.58
CA ALA A 89 -10.22 -10.19 22.43
C ALA A 89 -11.03 -10.05 21.13
N ILE A 90 -10.69 -9.06 20.32
CA ILE A 90 -11.35 -8.77 19.04
C ILE A 90 -10.33 -8.51 17.94
N ALA A 91 -10.77 -8.68 16.69
CA ALA A 91 -10.00 -8.28 15.52
C ALA A 91 -10.53 -6.93 14.99
N VAL A 92 -9.60 -6.09 14.52
CA VAL A 92 -9.91 -4.79 13.90
C VAL A 92 -9.20 -4.73 12.56
N GLY A 93 -9.98 -4.62 11.48
CA GLY A 93 -9.50 -4.49 10.11
C GLY A 93 -9.97 -3.19 9.45
N ALA A 94 -9.70 -3.05 8.15
CA ALA A 94 -10.10 -1.85 7.40
C ALA A 94 -11.63 -1.69 7.26
N THR A 95 -12.37 -2.81 7.24
CA THR A 95 -13.84 -2.80 7.25
C THR A 95 -14.36 -2.77 8.68
N PRO A 96 -15.31 -1.86 9.01
CA PRO A 96 -15.90 -1.82 10.34
C PRO A 96 -16.51 -3.15 10.75
N THR A 97 -16.14 -3.62 11.95
CA THR A 97 -16.77 -4.77 12.60
C THR A 97 -17.52 -4.27 13.83
N THR A 98 -18.76 -4.73 14.01
CA THR A 98 -19.65 -4.29 15.09
C THR A 98 -19.82 -5.36 16.16
N TYR A 99 -19.71 -4.95 17.42
CA TYR A 99 -19.95 -5.77 18.61
C TYR A 99 -21.07 -5.15 19.43
N SER A 100 -22.05 -5.93 19.86
CA SER A 100 -23.16 -5.46 20.71
C SER A 100 -23.03 -6.05 22.10
N ASP A 101 -23.28 -5.23 23.11
CA ASP A 101 -23.29 -5.64 24.52
C ASP A 101 -24.15 -4.67 25.35
N PHE A 102 -24.09 -4.79 26.69
CA PHE A 102 -24.83 -3.98 27.63
C PHE A 102 -23.90 -3.40 28.70
N ILE A 103 -24.14 -2.14 29.06
CA ILE A 103 -23.60 -1.54 30.29
C ILE A 103 -24.73 -1.02 31.17
N GLY A 104 -24.52 -1.09 32.47
CA GLY A 104 -25.51 -0.68 33.45
C GLY A 104 -25.12 -1.01 34.89
N SER A 105 -26.11 -0.95 35.77
CA SER A 105 -25.97 -1.18 37.20
C SER A 105 -25.49 -2.58 37.60
N VAL A 106 -25.53 -3.53 36.67
CA VAL A 106 -25.04 -4.91 36.83
C VAL A 106 -23.75 -5.19 36.06
N ASP A 107 -23.42 -4.34 35.08
CA ASP A 107 -22.25 -4.46 34.23
C ASP A 107 -21.70 -3.07 33.91
N THR A 108 -20.76 -2.61 34.73
CA THR A 108 -20.39 -1.19 34.73
C THR A 108 -19.40 -0.83 33.64
N ASN A 109 -18.69 -1.82 33.10
CA ASN A 109 -17.59 -1.62 32.17
C ASN A 109 -17.45 -2.82 31.23
N ASP A 110 -17.25 -2.51 29.96
CA ASP A 110 -16.85 -3.48 28.96
C ASP A 110 -15.50 -3.14 28.39
N TYR A 111 -14.54 -4.04 28.57
CA TYR A 111 -13.22 -3.92 27.98
C TYR A 111 -13.06 -4.83 26.75
N TYR A 112 -12.56 -4.25 25.67
CA TYR A 112 -12.20 -4.94 24.44
C TYR A 112 -10.71 -4.78 24.18
N ARG A 113 -10.02 -5.85 23.76
CA ARG A 113 -8.58 -5.83 23.44
C ARG A 113 -8.36 -6.11 21.96
N PHE A 114 -7.52 -5.30 21.30
CA PHE A 114 -7.09 -5.51 19.92
C PHE A 114 -5.59 -5.22 19.73
N THR A 115 -5.03 -5.71 18.63
CA THR A 115 -3.62 -5.49 18.27
C THR A 115 -3.53 -4.97 16.84
N LEU A 116 -2.70 -3.96 16.62
CA LEU A 116 -2.38 -3.41 15.30
C LEU A 116 -0.96 -3.83 14.89
N GLY A 117 -0.81 -4.32 13.66
CA GLY A 117 0.50 -4.72 13.11
C GLY A 117 1.34 -3.57 12.54
N ALA A 118 0.73 -2.41 12.31
CA ALA A 118 1.37 -1.22 11.74
C ALA A 118 0.66 0.04 12.25
N THR A 119 1.31 1.20 12.08
CA THR A 119 0.67 2.50 12.34
C THR A 119 -0.61 2.61 11.53
N SER A 120 -1.74 2.93 12.16
CA SER A 120 -3.06 2.90 11.55
C SER A 120 -3.93 4.08 12.03
N THR A 121 -4.79 4.58 11.14
CA THR A 121 -5.92 5.43 11.52
C THR A 121 -7.02 4.53 12.05
N PHE A 122 -7.19 4.56 13.36
CA PHE A 122 -8.22 3.82 14.09
C PHE A 122 -9.49 4.67 14.21
N ASN A 123 -10.64 4.05 13.97
CA ASN A 123 -11.95 4.67 14.12
C ASN A 123 -12.86 3.77 14.96
N LEU A 124 -13.63 4.41 15.83
CA LEU A 124 -14.60 3.80 16.74
C LEU A 124 -15.90 4.60 16.68
N ALA A 125 -17.03 3.90 16.68
CA ALA A 125 -18.34 4.48 16.92
C ALA A 125 -19.13 3.63 17.92
N LEU A 126 -19.67 4.27 18.96
CA LEU A 126 -20.59 3.70 19.94
C LEU A 126 -21.99 4.24 19.65
N THR A 127 -22.94 3.35 19.39
CA THR A 127 -24.28 3.70 18.90
C THR A 127 -25.35 2.83 19.53
N GLY A 128 -26.63 3.16 19.30
CA GLY A 128 -27.76 2.34 19.76
C GLY A 128 -28.09 2.51 21.24
N LEU A 129 -27.66 3.63 21.83
CA LEU A 129 -27.82 3.94 23.24
C LEU A 129 -29.26 4.34 23.58
N SER A 130 -29.79 3.82 24.69
CA SER A 130 -31.03 4.24 25.35
C SER A 130 -30.77 5.02 26.66
N ALA A 131 -29.53 5.06 27.12
CA ALA A 131 -29.06 5.83 28.27
C ALA A 131 -27.59 6.24 28.08
N ASP A 132 -27.04 6.98 29.04
CA ASP A 132 -25.74 7.66 28.92
C ASP A 132 -24.56 6.72 29.16
N ALA A 133 -23.71 6.63 28.15
CA ALA A 133 -22.57 5.74 28.07
C ALA A 133 -21.39 6.46 27.44
N ASP A 134 -20.22 6.30 28.04
CA ASP A 134 -18.99 6.89 27.53
C ASP A 134 -18.07 5.83 26.93
N VAL A 135 -17.11 6.27 26.12
CA VAL A 135 -16.08 5.40 25.57
C VAL A 135 -14.69 5.99 25.69
N SER A 136 -13.72 5.14 26.04
CA SER A 136 -12.30 5.49 26.11
C SER A 136 -11.45 4.48 25.36
N LEU A 137 -10.49 4.98 24.61
CA LEU A 137 -9.38 4.25 24.00
C LEU A 137 -8.18 4.30 24.95
N LEU A 138 -7.61 3.15 25.27
CA LEU A 138 -6.56 2.99 26.26
C LEU A 138 -5.30 2.34 25.66
N ASP A 139 -4.14 2.67 26.23
CA ASP A 139 -2.87 2.01 25.95
C ASP A 139 -2.77 0.63 26.65
N THR A 140 -1.65 -0.08 26.44
CA THR A 140 -1.46 -1.41 27.02
C THR A 140 -1.35 -1.42 28.55
N ASN A 141 -1.12 -0.28 29.17
CA ASN A 141 -1.02 -0.10 30.62
C ASN A 141 -2.34 0.39 31.23
N GLY A 142 -3.37 0.65 30.41
CA GLY A 142 -4.67 1.17 30.84
C GLY A 142 -4.77 2.69 30.89
N ASN A 143 -3.78 3.44 30.42
CA ASN A 143 -3.87 4.90 30.37
C ASN A 143 -4.75 5.34 29.20
N VAL A 144 -5.57 6.37 29.41
CA VAL A 144 -6.44 6.92 28.36
C VAL A 144 -5.61 7.63 27.30
N ILE A 145 -5.77 7.20 26.06
CA ILE A 145 -5.21 7.83 24.85
C ILE A 145 -6.20 8.87 24.32
N ALA A 146 -7.47 8.49 24.21
CA ALA A 146 -8.57 9.32 23.73
C ALA A 146 -9.89 8.86 24.35
N GLY A 147 -10.87 9.75 24.42
CA GLY A 147 -12.21 9.41 24.89
C GLY A 147 -13.27 10.30 24.26
N SER A 148 -14.50 9.82 24.27
CA SER A 148 -15.70 10.54 23.85
C SER A 148 -16.73 10.38 24.95
N TYR A 149 -17.35 11.51 25.34
CA TYR A 149 -18.16 11.63 26.56
C TYR A 149 -19.46 12.41 26.29
N ASN A 150 -20.14 12.07 25.19
CA ASN A 150 -21.34 12.78 24.78
C ASN A 150 -22.54 12.32 25.63
N GLY A 151 -23.14 13.25 26.38
CA GLY A 151 -24.24 12.88 27.28
C GLY A 151 -25.53 12.40 26.58
N GLY A 152 -26.36 11.72 27.38
CA GLY A 152 -27.69 11.26 26.99
C GLY A 152 -27.67 10.03 26.07
N THR A 153 -28.38 10.08 24.94
CA THR A 153 -28.41 8.98 23.96
C THR A 153 -27.63 9.32 22.68
N THR A 154 -26.73 10.30 22.77
CA THR A 154 -25.94 10.76 21.64
C THR A 154 -24.85 9.74 21.36
N ASN A 155 -24.58 9.44 20.10
CA ASN A 155 -23.52 8.50 19.74
C ASN A 155 -22.14 9.08 20.10
N ASP A 156 -21.22 8.21 20.51
CA ASP A 156 -19.83 8.54 20.76
C ASP A 156 -18.92 8.04 19.65
N SER A 157 -17.82 8.74 19.40
CA SER A 157 -16.87 8.33 18.37
C SER A 157 -15.45 8.77 18.71
N ILE A 158 -14.48 7.93 18.37
CA ILE A 158 -13.06 8.23 18.51
C ILE A 158 -12.39 7.96 17.17
N THR A 159 -11.64 8.95 16.68
CA THR A 159 -10.65 8.77 15.61
C THR A 159 -9.27 9.07 16.19
N SER A 160 -8.32 8.16 16.00
CA SER A 160 -6.96 8.32 16.51
C SER A 160 -5.95 7.63 15.60
N GLN A 161 -4.78 8.22 15.47
CA GLN A 161 -3.66 7.55 14.83
C GLN A 161 -2.88 6.76 15.90
N LEU A 162 -2.80 5.45 15.71
CA LEU A 162 -2.15 4.53 16.64
C LEU A 162 -0.96 3.86 15.97
N SER A 163 0.14 3.70 16.70
CA SER A 163 1.28 2.90 16.25
C SER A 163 0.93 1.40 16.25
N ALA A 164 1.83 0.56 15.73
CA ALA A 164 1.75 -0.88 15.97
C ALA A 164 1.81 -1.15 17.49
N GLY A 165 0.94 -2.03 17.98
CA GLY A 165 0.83 -2.29 19.42
C GLY A 165 -0.52 -2.88 19.82
N THR A 166 -0.64 -3.16 21.11
CA THR A 166 -1.88 -3.66 21.74
C THR A 166 -2.58 -2.52 22.46
N TYR A 167 -3.89 -2.44 22.25
CA TYR A 167 -4.75 -1.37 22.74
C TYR A 167 -6.03 -1.95 23.32
N TYR A 168 -6.72 -1.12 24.11
CA TYR A 168 -8.00 -1.48 24.70
C TYR A 168 -9.05 -0.40 24.44
N VAL A 169 -10.31 -0.82 24.30
CA VAL A 169 -11.47 0.07 24.36
C VAL A 169 -12.22 -0.24 25.64
N ARG A 170 -12.62 0.80 26.38
CA ARG A 170 -13.49 0.71 27.53
C ARG A 170 -14.78 1.45 27.20
N VAL A 171 -15.90 0.72 27.17
CA VAL A 171 -17.24 1.31 27.20
C VAL A 171 -17.71 1.26 28.65
N TYR A 172 -18.21 2.36 29.20
CA TYR A 172 -18.61 2.40 30.61
C TYR A 172 -19.81 3.28 30.85
N GLN A 173 -20.60 2.88 31.85
CA GLN A 173 -21.83 3.57 32.20
C GLN A 173 -21.53 4.96 32.75
N TYR A 174 -22.17 5.99 32.19
CA TYR A 174 -22.23 7.31 32.81
C TYR A 174 -23.53 7.44 33.63
N SER A 175 -24.68 7.13 33.02
CA SER A 175 -25.98 7.18 33.70
C SER A 175 -27.06 6.34 33.00
N GLY A 176 -27.71 5.46 33.77
CA GLY A 176 -28.79 4.61 33.27
C GLY A 176 -28.29 3.40 32.50
N ASP A 177 -29.14 2.38 32.39
CA ASP A 177 -28.79 1.10 31.82
C ASP A 177 -29.07 1.11 30.31
N THR A 178 -28.11 0.64 29.49
CA THR A 178 -28.22 0.71 28.03
C THR A 178 -27.54 -0.45 27.32
N ASN A 179 -28.19 -0.94 26.27
CA ASN A 179 -27.49 -1.72 25.24
C ASN A 179 -26.70 -0.78 24.34
N TYR A 180 -25.71 -1.31 23.63
CA TYR A 180 -24.96 -0.53 22.64
C TYR A 180 -24.48 -1.39 21.47
N ASN A 181 -24.03 -0.71 20.41
CA ASN A 181 -23.30 -1.27 19.28
C ASN A 181 -21.98 -0.51 19.12
N LEU A 182 -20.87 -1.22 19.27
CA LEU A 182 -19.51 -0.73 19.13
C LEU A 182 -18.92 -1.16 17.79
N ALA A 183 -18.82 -0.22 16.84
CA ALA A 183 -18.22 -0.44 15.54
C ALA A 183 -16.75 0.04 15.53
N LEU A 184 -15.84 -0.80 15.03
CA LEU A 184 -14.40 -0.57 15.08
C LEU A 184 -13.75 -0.84 13.73
N SER A 185 -12.86 0.03 13.28
CA SER A 185 -12.03 -0.16 12.09
C SER A 185 -10.64 0.46 12.25
N ALA A 186 -9.68 -0.04 11.50
CA ALA A 186 -8.33 0.51 11.42
C ALA A 186 -7.78 0.40 10.00
N THR A 187 -7.34 1.52 9.45
CA THR A 187 -6.68 1.56 8.13
C THR A 187 -5.22 1.91 8.33
N THR A 188 -4.31 1.08 7.86
CA THR A 188 -2.86 1.32 7.99
C THR A 188 -2.47 2.65 7.35
N VAL A 189 -1.79 3.50 8.11
CA VAL A 189 -1.18 4.74 7.60
C VAL A 189 0.12 4.35 6.93
N THR A 190 0.17 4.44 5.61
CA THR A 190 1.43 4.51 4.89
C THR A 190 2.00 5.92 5.10
N THR A 191 2.69 6.16 6.22
CA THR A 191 3.44 7.41 6.36
C THR A 191 4.55 7.40 5.32
N PRO A 192 4.65 8.38 4.42
CA PRO A 192 5.87 8.58 3.66
C PRO A 192 7.03 8.72 4.65
N PRO A 193 8.24 8.20 4.38
CA PRO A 193 9.42 8.77 4.99
C PRO A 193 9.38 10.28 4.77
N PRO A 194 9.93 11.10 5.68
CA PRO A 194 10.11 12.51 5.40
C PRO A 194 10.77 12.63 4.03
N THR A 195 10.13 13.36 3.10
CA THR A 195 10.69 13.61 1.78
C THR A 195 12.12 14.13 2.01
N PRO A 196 13.15 13.47 1.46
CA PRO A 196 14.52 13.96 1.57
C PRO A 196 14.54 15.43 1.13
N GLY A 197 15.19 16.30 1.90
CA GLY A 197 15.34 17.68 1.49
C GLY A 197 15.99 17.74 0.11
N PHE A 198 15.31 18.32 -0.87
CA PHE A 198 15.80 18.42 -2.24
C PHE A 198 17.10 19.25 -2.26
N SER A 199 18.17 18.67 -2.81
CA SER A 199 19.46 19.30 -3.00
C SER A 199 19.61 19.77 -4.44
N SER A 200 20.10 20.99 -4.67
CA SER A 200 20.39 21.45 -6.03
C SER A 200 21.52 20.66 -6.71
N THR A 201 22.31 19.91 -5.94
CA THR A 201 23.39 19.06 -6.42
C THR A 201 22.89 17.65 -6.72
N SER A 202 22.34 16.94 -5.71
CA SER A 202 22.00 15.52 -5.80
C SER A 202 20.50 15.22 -5.85
N GLY A 203 19.64 16.25 -5.94
CA GLY A 203 18.19 16.09 -5.92
C GLY A 203 17.75 15.45 -4.62
N TYR A 204 17.01 14.35 -4.70
CA TYR A 204 16.56 13.58 -3.54
C TYR A 204 17.61 12.59 -3.02
N GLY A 205 18.77 12.49 -3.66
CA GLY A 205 19.89 11.64 -3.25
C GLY A 205 19.88 10.24 -3.86
N LEU A 206 20.64 9.33 -3.26
CA LEU A 206 20.88 7.99 -3.77
C LEU A 206 19.61 7.14 -3.75
N VAL A 207 19.30 6.47 -4.86
CA VAL A 207 18.17 5.53 -4.96
C VAL A 207 18.33 4.36 -3.98
N ASN A 208 17.24 3.90 -3.39
CA ASN A 208 17.23 2.77 -2.45
C ASN A 208 16.15 1.75 -2.85
N ALA A 209 16.56 0.63 -3.42
CA ALA A 209 15.66 -0.42 -3.89
C ALA A 209 14.88 -1.08 -2.75
N ALA A 210 15.53 -1.38 -1.62
CA ALA A 210 14.89 -1.94 -0.43
C ALA A 210 13.71 -1.08 0.05
N ALA A 211 13.91 0.24 0.13
CA ALA A 211 12.91 1.18 0.58
C ALA A 211 11.82 1.41 -0.48
N ALA A 212 12.21 1.58 -1.74
CA ALA A 212 11.28 1.83 -2.84
C ALA A 212 10.33 0.63 -3.08
N VAL A 213 10.87 -0.60 -3.08
CA VAL A 213 10.09 -1.82 -3.26
C VAL A 213 9.20 -2.10 -2.04
N ALA A 214 9.69 -1.89 -0.82
CA ALA A 214 8.86 -2.01 0.38
C ALA A 214 7.68 -1.02 0.34
N ARG A 215 7.94 0.22 -0.06
CA ARG A 215 6.91 1.25 -0.19
C ARG A 215 5.86 0.91 -1.26
N ALA A 216 6.27 0.31 -2.37
CA ALA A 216 5.37 -0.15 -3.44
C ALA A 216 4.28 -1.11 -2.93
N ILE A 217 4.56 -1.85 -1.85
CA ILE A 217 3.65 -2.83 -1.24
C ILE A 217 3.16 -2.39 0.16
N GLY A 218 3.31 -1.11 0.52
CA GLY A 218 2.81 -0.56 1.79
C GLY A 218 3.56 -1.04 3.04
N GLN A 219 4.82 -1.47 2.90
CA GLN A 219 5.67 -1.95 4.00
C GLN A 219 6.75 -0.93 4.36
N SER A 220 7.30 -1.07 5.57
CA SER A 220 8.55 -0.41 5.97
C SER A 220 9.74 -0.97 5.19
N THR A 221 10.78 -0.15 5.00
CA THR A 221 12.05 -0.54 4.36
C THR A 221 12.52 -1.93 4.80
N PHE A 222 12.89 -2.77 3.84
CA PHE A 222 13.36 -4.12 4.14
C PHE A 222 14.63 -4.10 4.99
N ALA A 223 14.77 -5.12 5.83
CA ALA A 223 15.96 -5.30 6.65
C ALA A 223 17.19 -5.57 5.75
N ASN A 224 18.33 -5.03 6.16
CA ASN A 224 19.61 -5.22 5.46
C ASN A 224 19.96 -6.70 5.34
N VAL A 225 20.63 -7.04 4.24
CA VAL A 225 21.18 -8.39 4.01
C VAL A 225 22.71 -8.33 3.88
N PRO A 226 23.43 -9.47 3.94
CA PRO A 226 24.85 -9.49 3.64
C PRO A 226 25.15 -8.96 2.24
N THR A 227 26.29 -8.29 2.07
CA THR A 227 26.78 -7.82 0.78
C THR A 227 26.81 -8.95 -0.24
N PHE A 228 26.26 -8.67 -1.42
CA PHE A 228 26.23 -9.59 -2.54
C PHE A 228 27.51 -9.49 -3.37
N GLY A 229 28.05 -10.63 -3.78
CA GLY A 229 29.12 -10.67 -4.78
C GLY A 229 30.46 -10.08 -4.33
N GLY A 230 31.23 -9.58 -5.30
CA GLY A 230 32.57 -9.04 -5.09
C GLY A 230 32.67 -7.54 -5.35
N ALA A 231 33.90 -7.05 -5.51
CA ALA A 231 34.15 -5.62 -5.76
C ALA A 231 33.44 -5.08 -7.02
N ASN A 232 33.15 -5.94 -8.01
CA ASN A 232 32.45 -5.56 -9.24
C ASN A 232 30.94 -5.35 -9.05
N ASP A 233 30.37 -5.87 -7.96
CA ASP A 233 28.93 -5.80 -7.64
C ASP A 233 28.61 -4.65 -6.68
N TRP A 234 29.54 -3.73 -6.46
CA TRP A 234 29.35 -2.61 -5.52
C TRP A 234 28.12 -1.76 -5.86
N GLY A 235 27.77 -1.64 -7.14
CA GLY A 235 26.62 -0.83 -7.59
C GLY A 235 25.28 -1.39 -7.12
N VAL A 236 25.06 -2.71 -7.26
CA VAL A 236 23.83 -3.36 -6.79
C VAL A 236 23.71 -3.31 -5.27
N ASN A 237 24.84 -3.40 -4.56
CA ASN A 237 24.88 -3.24 -3.10
C ASN A 237 24.58 -1.80 -2.68
N LEU A 238 25.17 -0.81 -3.36
CA LEU A 238 24.97 0.60 -3.02
C LEU A 238 23.51 1.03 -3.18
N VAL A 239 22.77 0.43 -4.11
CA VAL A 239 21.31 0.69 -4.26
C VAL A 239 20.43 -0.22 -3.42
N ASN A 240 20.99 -1.10 -2.58
CA ASN A 240 20.26 -2.08 -1.76
C ASN A 240 19.33 -3.02 -2.57
N ALA A 241 19.79 -3.45 -3.75
CA ALA A 241 19.07 -4.44 -4.55
C ALA A 241 18.99 -5.83 -3.87
N PRO A 242 20.04 -6.34 -3.20
CA PRO A 242 20.01 -7.64 -2.53
C PRO A 242 18.88 -7.81 -1.50
N GLU A 243 18.49 -6.74 -0.81
CA GLU A 243 17.37 -6.74 0.13
C GLU A 243 16.04 -7.02 -0.56
N ALA A 244 15.84 -6.46 -1.77
CA ALA A 244 14.66 -6.75 -2.59
C ALA A 244 14.71 -8.19 -3.13
N TRP A 245 15.89 -8.67 -3.53
CA TRP A 245 16.10 -10.04 -4.00
C TRP A 245 15.78 -11.07 -2.92
N ALA A 246 16.15 -10.80 -1.66
CA ALA A 246 15.83 -11.65 -0.51
C ALA A 246 14.32 -11.75 -0.25
N ARG A 247 13.51 -10.85 -0.82
CA ARG A 247 12.03 -10.89 -0.81
C ARG A 247 11.44 -11.51 -2.08
N GLY A 248 12.26 -12.00 -3.01
CA GLY A 248 11.83 -12.61 -4.26
C GLY A 248 11.55 -11.61 -5.40
N TYR A 249 11.87 -10.33 -5.21
CA TYR A 249 11.76 -9.34 -6.27
C TYR A 249 13.07 -9.30 -7.06
N THR A 250 13.04 -9.70 -8.31
CA THR A 250 14.21 -9.89 -9.20
C THR A 250 14.01 -9.24 -10.57
N GLY A 251 12.88 -8.54 -10.78
CA GLY A 251 12.46 -7.97 -12.06
C GLY A 251 11.69 -8.93 -12.95
N GLN A 252 11.35 -10.13 -12.45
CA GLN A 252 10.69 -11.15 -13.26
C GLN A 252 9.36 -10.66 -13.83
N GLY A 253 9.14 -10.90 -15.13
CA GLY A 253 7.92 -10.52 -15.83
C GLY A 253 7.85 -9.04 -16.22
N ILE A 254 8.90 -8.26 -15.96
CA ILE A 254 8.97 -6.85 -16.37
C ILE A 254 9.85 -6.71 -17.60
N ILE A 255 9.31 -6.04 -18.63
CA ILE A 255 10.04 -5.66 -19.84
C ILE A 255 10.62 -4.26 -19.64
N VAL A 256 11.93 -4.15 -19.81
CA VAL A 256 12.71 -2.91 -19.76
C VAL A 256 13.28 -2.64 -21.15
N ALA A 257 12.78 -1.60 -21.82
CA ALA A 257 13.32 -1.17 -23.10
C ALA A 257 14.61 -0.37 -22.91
N VAL A 258 15.63 -0.70 -23.70
CA VAL A 258 16.93 -0.02 -23.70
C VAL A 258 17.05 0.76 -25.00
N LEU A 259 16.85 2.08 -24.91
CA LEU A 259 16.96 3.00 -26.04
C LEU A 259 18.40 3.48 -26.16
N ASP A 260 19.19 2.79 -26.98
CA ASP A 260 20.66 2.93 -26.98
C ASP A 260 21.27 2.52 -28.34
N THR A 261 22.53 2.06 -28.35
CA THR A 261 23.30 1.62 -29.53
C THR A 261 23.00 0.18 -29.99
N GLY A 262 22.00 -0.47 -29.40
CA GLY A 262 21.70 -1.89 -29.58
C GLY A 262 22.11 -2.73 -28.36
N VAL A 263 21.94 -4.05 -28.43
CA VAL A 263 22.37 -4.99 -27.38
C VAL A 263 23.01 -6.22 -28.03
N ASP A 264 24.16 -6.68 -27.53
CA ASP A 264 24.67 -8.01 -27.86
C ASP A 264 23.77 -9.09 -27.23
N ARG A 265 22.68 -9.43 -27.93
CA ARG A 265 21.74 -10.46 -27.51
C ARG A 265 22.33 -11.87 -27.41
N ASN A 266 23.54 -12.09 -27.94
CA ASN A 266 24.21 -13.39 -27.86
C ASN A 266 25.13 -13.49 -26.63
N HIS A 267 25.30 -12.40 -25.89
CA HIS A 267 26.13 -12.38 -24.71
C HIS A 267 25.65 -13.42 -23.69
N VAL A 268 26.56 -14.26 -23.18
CA VAL A 268 26.22 -15.40 -22.29
C VAL A 268 25.46 -14.97 -21.03
N ASP A 269 25.67 -13.73 -20.62
CA ASP A 269 25.07 -13.14 -19.42
C ASP A 269 23.77 -12.36 -19.66
N LEU A 270 23.36 -12.20 -20.93
CA LEU A 270 22.17 -11.44 -21.31
C LEU A 270 21.18 -12.25 -22.14
N ARG A 271 21.64 -13.21 -22.94
CA ARG A 271 20.82 -13.91 -23.95
C ARG A 271 19.52 -14.48 -23.41
N ASP A 272 19.53 -14.98 -22.17
CA ASP A 272 18.35 -15.58 -21.53
C ASP A 272 17.36 -14.54 -21.00
N ASN A 273 17.78 -13.28 -20.95
CA ASN A 273 17.01 -12.11 -20.53
C ASN A 273 16.63 -11.18 -21.69
N ILE A 274 16.93 -11.52 -22.95
CA ILE A 274 16.49 -10.74 -24.10
C ILE A 274 14.98 -10.97 -24.32
N TRP A 275 14.24 -9.88 -24.49
CA TRP A 275 12.84 -9.90 -24.88
C TRP A 275 12.71 -10.39 -26.32
N THR A 276 11.68 -11.18 -26.56
CA THR A 276 11.29 -11.64 -27.89
C THR A 276 9.87 -11.20 -28.18
N ASN A 277 9.64 -10.60 -29.34
CA ASN A 277 8.30 -10.41 -29.87
C ASN A 277 7.71 -11.79 -30.18
N SER A 278 6.72 -12.23 -29.40
CA SER A 278 6.07 -13.53 -29.60
C SER A 278 5.13 -13.55 -30.79
N ASP A 279 4.78 -12.37 -31.30
CA ASP A 279 3.81 -12.19 -32.38
C ASP A 279 4.49 -12.16 -33.76
N GLU A 280 5.83 -12.24 -33.80
CA GLU A 280 6.66 -12.29 -35.01
C GLU A 280 7.18 -13.70 -35.34
N ILE A 281 7.18 -14.06 -36.63
CA ILE A 281 7.80 -15.29 -37.13
C ILE A 281 9.17 -14.94 -37.72
N ALA A 282 10.21 -15.26 -36.97
CA ALA A 282 11.58 -14.89 -37.32
C ALA A 282 12.01 -15.25 -38.76
N GLY A 283 12.32 -14.22 -39.54
CA GLY A 283 13.02 -14.32 -40.83
C GLY A 283 12.10 -14.65 -42.01
N ASN A 284 10.80 -14.40 -41.89
CA ASN A 284 9.86 -14.60 -42.99
C ASN A 284 9.74 -13.37 -43.90
N GLY A 285 10.30 -12.21 -43.50
CA GLY A 285 10.24 -10.96 -44.26
C GLY A 285 8.88 -10.26 -44.19
N ILE A 286 8.05 -10.59 -43.20
CA ILE A 286 6.70 -10.08 -43.00
C ILE A 286 6.64 -9.36 -41.65
N ASP A 287 5.78 -8.35 -41.56
CA ASP A 287 5.35 -7.72 -40.31
C ASP A 287 4.10 -8.49 -39.85
N ASP A 288 4.30 -9.52 -39.02
CA ASP A 288 3.28 -10.51 -38.68
C ASP A 288 2.26 -9.97 -37.66
N ASP A 289 2.71 -9.07 -36.78
CA ASP A 289 1.88 -8.41 -35.77
C ASP A 289 1.23 -7.10 -36.29
N GLY A 290 1.67 -6.60 -37.45
CA GLY A 290 1.16 -5.41 -38.10
C GLY A 290 1.53 -4.11 -37.39
N ASN A 291 2.60 -4.12 -36.59
CA ASN A 291 3.07 -2.98 -35.81
C ASN A 291 3.88 -1.96 -36.66
N GLY A 292 4.18 -2.28 -37.91
CA GLY A 292 4.92 -1.47 -38.87
C GLY A 292 6.41 -1.81 -38.99
N TYR A 293 6.89 -2.87 -38.33
CA TYR A 293 8.30 -3.23 -38.21
C TYR A 293 8.54 -4.70 -38.57
N VAL A 294 8.87 -4.96 -39.83
CA VAL A 294 9.11 -6.30 -40.37
C VAL A 294 10.18 -7.08 -39.58
N ASP A 295 9.85 -8.28 -39.10
CA ASP A 295 10.75 -9.21 -38.41
C ASP A 295 11.42 -8.60 -37.15
N ASP A 296 10.74 -7.76 -36.38
CA ASP A 296 11.27 -7.09 -35.17
C ASP A 296 11.35 -8.00 -33.92
N VAL A 297 11.68 -9.28 -34.14
CA VAL A 297 11.73 -10.38 -33.16
C VAL A 297 12.45 -10.02 -31.85
N TYR A 298 13.49 -9.21 -31.90
CA TYR A 298 14.29 -8.81 -30.73
C TYR A 298 14.32 -7.30 -30.54
N GLY A 299 13.31 -6.59 -31.06
CA GLY A 299 13.25 -5.13 -31.09
C GLY A 299 13.64 -4.53 -32.45
N TRP A 300 13.66 -3.20 -32.50
CA TRP A 300 13.85 -2.45 -33.74
C TRP A 300 15.04 -1.50 -33.74
N ASN A 301 15.69 -1.33 -34.90
CA ASN A 301 16.76 -0.37 -35.15
C ASN A 301 16.25 0.86 -35.90
N PHE A 302 15.92 1.91 -35.16
CA PHE A 302 15.54 3.22 -35.67
C PHE A 302 16.70 4.06 -36.21
N ALA A 303 17.95 3.70 -35.90
CA ALA A 303 19.12 4.38 -36.45
C ALA A 303 19.34 4.00 -37.93
N ASN A 304 19.05 2.74 -38.29
CA ASN A 304 19.27 2.21 -39.64
C ASN A 304 18.00 1.70 -40.35
N GLY A 305 16.83 1.74 -39.69
CA GLY A 305 15.54 1.35 -40.27
C GLY A 305 15.43 -0.15 -40.58
N ASN A 306 15.84 -1.02 -39.65
CA ASN A 306 15.79 -2.47 -39.83
C ASN A 306 15.64 -3.21 -38.49
N ASN A 307 15.54 -4.55 -38.53
CA ASN A 307 15.40 -5.42 -37.36
C ASN A 307 16.73 -5.84 -36.70
N ASN A 308 17.88 -5.34 -37.16
CA ASN A 308 19.16 -5.69 -36.55
C ASN A 308 19.50 -4.74 -35.40
N THR A 309 19.23 -5.19 -34.17
CA THR A 309 19.52 -4.48 -32.92
C THR A 309 20.86 -4.89 -32.28
N LEU A 310 21.75 -5.58 -32.99
CA LEU A 310 23.07 -5.94 -32.45
C LEU A 310 23.90 -4.69 -32.15
N ASP A 311 24.56 -4.72 -31.00
CA ASP A 311 25.42 -3.64 -30.55
C ASP A 311 26.83 -3.74 -31.15
N TYR A 312 27.20 -2.75 -31.94
CA TYR A 312 28.56 -2.61 -32.49
C TYR A 312 29.36 -1.48 -31.81
N ASN A 313 28.78 -0.82 -30.80
CA ASN A 313 29.42 0.22 -30.01
C ASN A 313 29.86 -0.29 -28.64
N GLY A 314 28.97 -1.02 -27.96
CA GLY A 314 29.17 -1.61 -26.64
C GLY A 314 28.43 -0.90 -25.51
N HIS A 315 28.03 0.36 -25.71
CA HIS A 315 27.34 1.15 -24.68
C HIS A 315 25.97 0.56 -24.30
N GLY A 316 25.15 0.19 -25.28
CA GLY A 316 23.84 -0.43 -25.04
C GLY A 316 23.91 -1.81 -24.36
N THR A 317 24.94 -2.59 -24.68
CA THR A 317 25.23 -3.86 -23.98
C THR A 317 25.64 -3.61 -22.53
N HIS A 318 26.45 -2.58 -22.26
CA HIS A 318 26.89 -2.23 -20.91
C HIS A 318 25.73 -1.83 -20.00
N VAL A 319 24.84 -0.96 -20.47
CA VAL A 319 23.65 -0.57 -19.69
C VAL A 319 22.69 -1.74 -19.51
N SER A 320 22.55 -2.63 -20.50
CA SER A 320 21.71 -3.83 -20.40
C SER A 320 22.18 -4.80 -19.31
N GLY A 321 23.49 -5.04 -19.19
CA GLY A 321 24.04 -5.86 -18.10
C GLY A 321 23.83 -5.25 -16.72
N THR A 322 23.85 -3.93 -16.61
CA THR A 322 23.60 -3.24 -15.34
C THR A 322 22.13 -3.41 -14.90
N ILE A 323 21.20 -3.47 -15.85
CA ILE A 323 19.78 -3.73 -15.58
C ILE A 323 19.55 -5.21 -15.27
N ALA A 324 19.96 -6.11 -16.19
CA ALA A 324 19.51 -7.49 -16.21
C ALA A 324 20.61 -8.50 -16.58
N GLY A 325 21.88 -8.25 -16.23
CA GLY A 325 22.90 -9.30 -16.20
C GLY A 325 22.41 -10.47 -15.33
N ALA A 326 22.41 -11.67 -15.87
CA ALA A 326 21.78 -12.82 -15.24
C ALA A 326 22.53 -13.23 -13.96
N ASN A 327 21.79 -13.61 -12.91
CA ASN A 327 22.40 -14.19 -11.71
C ASN A 327 22.72 -15.68 -11.95
N ASN A 328 23.73 -15.94 -12.78
CA ASN A 328 24.12 -17.28 -13.26
C ASN A 328 25.53 -17.71 -12.79
N GLY A 329 26.20 -16.90 -11.97
CA GLY A 329 27.57 -17.13 -11.50
C GLY A 329 28.67 -16.79 -12.50
N ILE A 330 28.34 -16.13 -13.61
CA ILE A 330 29.25 -15.63 -14.65
C ILE A 330 29.17 -14.10 -14.63
N GLY A 331 30.28 -13.42 -14.85
CA GLY A 331 30.23 -11.99 -15.16
C GLY A 331 29.67 -11.10 -14.04
N VAL A 332 28.49 -10.53 -14.28
CA VAL A 332 27.84 -9.54 -13.41
C VAL A 332 26.39 -9.90 -13.13
N THR A 333 25.85 -9.45 -12.01
CA THR A 333 24.41 -9.51 -11.75
C THR A 333 23.79 -8.11 -11.85
N GLY A 334 22.80 -7.96 -12.72
CA GLY A 334 22.03 -6.72 -12.86
C GLY A 334 21.08 -6.49 -11.69
N VAL A 335 20.67 -5.23 -11.48
CA VAL A 335 19.72 -4.87 -10.41
C VAL A 335 18.41 -5.67 -10.48
N ALA A 336 17.93 -5.93 -11.69
CA ALA A 336 16.72 -6.68 -12.01
C ALA A 336 17.08 -7.88 -12.91
N TYR A 337 17.90 -8.81 -12.38
CA TYR A 337 18.52 -9.91 -13.12
C TYR A 337 17.56 -10.94 -13.78
N ASN A 338 16.24 -10.84 -13.58
CA ASN A 338 15.23 -11.64 -14.29
C ASN A 338 14.29 -10.79 -15.16
N ALA A 339 14.56 -9.49 -15.32
CA ALA A 339 13.82 -8.64 -16.25
C ALA A 339 14.14 -9.01 -17.71
N ARG A 340 13.21 -8.67 -18.62
CA ARG A 340 13.40 -8.85 -20.06
C ARG A 340 13.88 -7.54 -20.68
N ILE A 341 15.04 -7.55 -21.33
CA ILE A 341 15.59 -6.40 -22.05
C ILE A 341 14.99 -6.37 -23.45
N MET A 342 14.32 -5.28 -23.80
CA MET A 342 13.89 -4.99 -25.18
C MET A 342 14.90 -4.03 -25.82
N PRO A 343 15.79 -4.50 -26.71
CA PRO A 343 16.68 -3.64 -27.48
C PRO A 343 15.89 -2.67 -28.38
N VAL A 344 16.08 -1.37 -28.23
CA VAL A 344 15.53 -0.37 -29.16
C VAL A 344 16.67 0.52 -29.60
N GLN A 345 17.22 0.25 -30.78
CA GLN A 345 18.42 0.94 -31.23
C GLN A 345 18.04 2.30 -31.83
N VAL A 346 18.31 3.37 -31.09
CA VAL A 346 18.07 4.77 -31.51
C VAL A 346 19.37 5.53 -31.78
N LEU A 347 20.51 4.91 -31.46
CA LEU A 347 21.86 5.39 -31.72
C LEU A 347 22.61 4.42 -32.66
N ASP A 348 23.41 4.97 -33.56
CA ASP A 348 24.28 4.20 -34.46
C ASP A 348 25.54 3.68 -33.74
N SER A 349 26.41 2.99 -34.49
CA SER A 349 27.67 2.44 -33.97
C SER A 349 28.65 3.51 -33.45
N SER A 350 28.48 4.78 -33.83
CA SER A 350 29.25 5.92 -33.34
C SER A 350 28.60 6.59 -32.12
N GLY A 351 27.49 6.04 -31.61
CA GLY A 351 26.74 6.61 -30.48
C GLY A 351 25.90 7.83 -30.86
N SER A 352 25.63 8.04 -32.15
CA SER A 352 24.88 9.20 -32.66
C SER A 352 23.47 8.81 -33.09
N GLY A 353 22.50 9.70 -32.89
CA GLY A 353 21.11 9.45 -33.27
C GLY A 353 20.32 10.73 -33.53
N SER A 354 19.05 10.58 -33.88
CA SER A 354 18.15 11.70 -34.17
C SER A 354 17.04 11.79 -33.12
N TYR A 355 16.49 13.00 -32.91
CA TYR A 355 15.34 13.18 -32.03
C TYR A 355 14.13 12.36 -32.48
N THR A 356 13.92 12.21 -33.78
CA THR A 356 12.84 11.40 -34.34
C THR A 356 13.03 9.92 -34.05
N SER A 357 14.25 9.37 -34.20
CA SER A 357 14.57 7.99 -33.83
C SER A 357 14.30 7.74 -32.34
N VAL A 358 14.66 8.69 -31.48
CA VAL A 358 14.37 8.62 -30.03
C VAL A 358 12.86 8.65 -29.75
N ALA A 359 12.13 9.58 -30.37
CA ALA A 359 10.68 9.70 -30.17
C ALA A 359 9.92 8.46 -30.64
N LEU A 360 10.28 7.90 -31.80
CA LEU A 360 9.72 6.65 -32.31
C LEU A 360 10.09 5.46 -31.42
N GLY A 361 11.35 5.38 -30.97
CA GLY A 361 11.79 4.32 -30.06
C GLY A 361 11.03 4.32 -28.73
N ILE A 362 10.70 5.49 -28.17
CA ILE A 362 9.86 5.58 -26.97
C ILE A 362 8.47 5.00 -27.23
N ARG A 363 7.84 5.36 -28.36
CA ARG A 363 6.51 4.86 -28.73
C ARG A 363 6.51 3.37 -28.95
N TYR A 364 7.47 2.88 -29.75
CA TYR A 364 7.70 1.46 -29.99
C TYR A 364 7.80 0.66 -28.70
N ALA A 365 8.62 1.12 -27.75
CA ALA A 365 8.77 0.46 -26.46
C ALA A 365 7.45 0.36 -25.69
N VAL A 366 6.70 1.46 -25.63
CA VAL A 366 5.39 1.52 -24.95
C VAL A 366 4.40 0.56 -25.62
N ASP A 367 4.33 0.59 -26.95
CA ASP A 367 3.34 -0.16 -27.73
C ASP A 367 3.64 -1.67 -27.72
N ASN A 368 4.92 -2.05 -27.60
CA ASN A 368 5.38 -3.44 -27.42
C ASN A 368 5.43 -3.90 -25.95
N GLY A 369 4.78 -3.17 -25.05
CA GLY A 369 4.54 -3.63 -23.67
C GLY A 369 5.70 -3.40 -22.69
N ALA A 370 6.71 -2.60 -23.03
CA ALA A 370 7.70 -2.18 -22.06
C ALA A 370 7.04 -1.41 -20.91
N ARG A 371 7.43 -1.73 -19.68
CA ARG A 371 6.96 -1.03 -18.47
C ARG A 371 7.96 0.02 -17.99
N VAL A 372 9.22 -0.12 -18.40
CA VAL A 372 10.32 0.78 -18.08
C VAL A 372 11.11 1.06 -19.35
N ILE A 373 11.55 2.31 -19.52
CA ILE A 373 12.39 2.76 -20.63
C ILE A 373 13.67 3.35 -20.04
N ASN A 374 14.82 2.72 -20.31
CA ASN A 374 16.14 3.26 -19.99
C ASN A 374 16.67 4.09 -21.16
N MET A 375 16.95 5.38 -20.90
CA MET A 375 17.51 6.31 -21.88
C MET A 375 18.86 6.83 -21.37
N SER A 376 19.93 6.13 -21.73
CA SER A 376 21.32 6.52 -21.43
C SER A 376 21.91 7.40 -22.53
N LEU A 377 21.14 8.41 -22.95
CA LEU A 377 21.46 9.34 -24.04
C LEU A 377 21.17 10.78 -23.64
N GLY A 378 21.68 11.74 -24.42
CA GLY A 378 21.45 13.16 -24.20
C GLY A 378 21.51 13.97 -25.50
N GLY A 379 20.83 15.11 -25.49
CA GLY A 379 20.79 16.08 -26.59
C GLY A 379 20.98 17.50 -26.10
N GLY A 380 21.34 18.40 -27.02
CA GLY A 380 21.67 19.78 -26.70
C GLY A 380 20.46 20.70 -26.44
N SER A 381 19.25 20.30 -26.81
CA SER A 381 18.07 21.16 -26.75
C SER A 381 16.79 20.39 -26.44
N THR A 382 15.75 21.12 -26.00
CA THR A 382 14.40 20.58 -25.96
C THR A 382 13.92 20.22 -27.37
N ASN A 383 13.01 19.25 -27.47
CA ASN A 383 12.40 18.81 -28.72
C ASN A 383 10.96 18.35 -28.47
N SER A 384 10.01 18.85 -29.25
CA SER A 384 8.58 18.60 -29.07
C SER A 384 8.15 17.17 -29.38
N GLU A 385 8.82 16.49 -30.33
CA GLU A 385 8.53 15.09 -30.66
C GLU A 385 8.89 14.18 -29.49
N VAL A 386 10.08 14.38 -28.92
CA VAL A 386 10.54 13.64 -27.74
C VAL A 386 9.64 13.93 -26.54
N GLN A 387 9.28 15.20 -26.30
CA GLN A 387 8.34 15.55 -25.21
C GLN A 387 6.97 14.89 -25.38
N SER A 388 6.43 14.89 -26.60
CA SER A 388 5.16 14.20 -26.91
C SER A 388 5.26 12.69 -26.67
N ALA A 389 6.39 12.07 -26.99
CA ALA A 389 6.61 10.65 -26.73
C ALA A 389 6.78 10.34 -25.23
N LEU A 390 7.46 11.19 -24.47
CA LEU A 390 7.56 11.08 -23.00
C LEU A 390 6.18 11.21 -22.33
N GLN A 391 5.36 12.17 -22.78
CA GLN A 391 3.98 12.31 -22.33
C GLN A 391 3.14 11.08 -22.68
N TYR A 392 3.35 10.51 -23.87
CA TYR A 392 2.69 9.27 -24.27
C TYR A 392 3.05 8.12 -23.32
N ALA A 393 4.34 7.88 -23.08
CA ALA A 393 4.80 6.86 -22.14
C ALA A 393 4.19 7.04 -20.74
N SER A 394 4.24 8.25 -20.19
CA SER A 394 3.66 8.56 -18.87
C SER A 394 2.14 8.31 -18.83
N SER A 395 1.39 8.69 -19.88
CA SER A 395 -0.06 8.46 -19.92
C SER A 395 -0.45 6.98 -20.07
N ARG A 396 0.49 6.13 -20.51
CA ARG A 396 0.35 4.67 -20.58
C ARG A 396 0.93 3.95 -19.36
N GLY A 397 1.38 4.70 -18.34
CA GLY A 397 1.95 4.14 -17.12
C GLY A 397 3.33 3.50 -17.32
N VAL A 398 4.07 3.92 -18.35
CA VAL A 398 5.44 3.49 -18.64
C VAL A 398 6.42 4.50 -18.06
N ILE A 399 7.38 4.02 -17.27
CA ILE A 399 8.31 4.88 -16.53
C ILE A 399 9.56 5.09 -17.38
N VAL A 400 9.90 6.35 -17.64
CA VAL A 400 11.11 6.70 -18.40
C VAL A 400 12.22 7.18 -17.48
N VAL A 401 13.40 6.57 -17.58
CA VAL A 401 14.57 6.84 -16.75
C VAL A 401 15.67 7.42 -17.64
N MET A 402 16.15 8.63 -17.34
CA MET A 402 16.97 9.43 -18.26
C MET A 402 18.28 9.88 -17.61
N ALA A 403 19.40 9.72 -18.32
CA ALA A 403 20.70 10.21 -17.88
C ALA A 403 20.75 11.73 -17.78
N ALA A 404 21.22 12.29 -16.66
CA ALA A 404 21.26 13.74 -16.46
C ALA A 404 22.28 14.47 -17.36
N GLY A 405 23.31 13.77 -17.85
CA GLY A 405 24.39 14.30 -18.68
C GLY A 405 25.73 14.41 -17.94
N ASN A 406 26.82 14.52 -18.69
CA ASN A 406 28.19 14.29 -18.21
C ASN A 406 29.10 15.54 -18.30
N SER A 407 28.55 16.75 -18.17
CA SER A 407 29.28 18.02 -18.34
C SER A 407 29.57 18.77 -17.04
N GLY A 408 29.19 18.21 -15.88
CA GLY A 408 29.24 18.90 -14.59
C GLY A 408 28.33 20.13 -14.52
N GLY A 409 27.30 20.18 -15.38
CA GLY A 409 26.38 21.30 -15.50
C GLY A 409 25.49 21.47 -14.26
N ALA A 410 24.97 22.68 -14.05
CA ALA A 410 24.16 23.02 -12.89
C ALA A 410 22.74 22.42 -12.89
N ALA A 411 22.29 21.84 -14.00
CA ALA A 411 20.99 21.20 -14.17
C ALA A 411 21.09 20.06 -15.20
N PRO A 412 20.12 19.14 -15.28
CA PRO A 412 20.11 18.08 -16.27
C PRO A 412 20.02 18.61 -17.72
N GLY A 413 20.62 17.90 -18.66
CA GLY A 413 20.42 18.11 -20.09
C GLY A 413 19.08 17.52 -20.57
N TYR A 414 18.75 17.68 -21.84
CA TYR A 414 17.59 17.01 -22.43
C TYR A 414 17.96 15.59 -22.89
N PRO A 415 17.07 14.59 -22.76
CA PRO A 415 15.67 14.71 -22.34
C PRO A 415 15.44 14.74 -20.83
N ALA A 416 16.45 14.46 -19.99
CA ALA A 416 16.30 14.35 -18.54
C ALA A 416 15.70 15.59 -17.85
N ASN A 417 15.90 16.79 -18.38
CA ASN A 417 15.31 18.03 -17.85
C ASN A 417 13.76 18.02 -17.90
N ASN A 418 13.15 17.14 -18.71
CA ASN A 418 11.70 16.93 -18.70
C ASN A 418 11.19 16.19 -17.45
N ALA A 419 12.07 15.66 -16.57
CA ALA A 419 11.70 14.98 -15.33
C ALA A 419 11.05 15.88 -14.26
N THR A 420 10.90 17.17 -14.55
CA THR A 420 9.95 18.04 -13.83
C THR A 420 8.49 17.64 -14.06
N THR A 421 8.21 16.97 -15.17
CA THR A 421 6.86 16.56 -15.59
C THR A 421 6.78 15.07 -15.90
N TRP A 422 7.72 14.52 -16.66
CA TRP A 422 7.71 13.13 -17.14
C TRP A 422 9.05 12.43 -16.91
N GLY A 423 9.01 11.26 -16.30
CA GLY A 423 10.18 10.41 -16.07
C GLY A 423 11.08 10.86 -14.91
N LEU A 424 12.26 10.24 -14.82
CA LEU A 424 13.27 10.42 -13.78
C LEU A 424 14.60 10.88 -14.38
N ALA A 425 15.25 11.88 -13.77
CA ALA A 425 16.58 12.34 -14.15
C ALA A 425 17.64 11.75 -13.21
N ILE A 426 18.65 11.08 -13.76
CA ILE A 426 19.59 10.29 -12.95
C ILE A 426 21.00 10.88 -12.96
N GLY A 427 21.49 11.22 -11.77
CA GLY A 427 22.87 11.61 -11.52
C GLY A 427 23.78 10.45 -11.18
N ALA A 428 25.09 10.63 -11.39
CA ALA A 428 26.09 9.62 -11.09
C ALA A 428 26.83 9.89 -9.77
N VAL A 429 27.01 8.84 -8.97
CA VAL A 429 27.90 8.81 -7.80
C VAL A 429 29.00 7.76 -7.93
N ASP A 430 30.06 7.91 -7.14
CA ASP A 430 31.10 6.89 -6.94
C ASP A 430 30.73 5.87 -5.86
N SER A 431 31.62 4.90 -5.62
CA SER A 431 31.46 3.85 -4.60
C SER A 431 31.44 4.36 -3.16
N ASN A 432 31.81 5.62 -2.92
CA ASN A 432 31.71 6.29 -1.63
C ASN A 432 30.48 7.21 -1.57
N ASN A 433 29.55 7.09 -2.52
CA ASN A 433 28.37 7.94 -2.69
C ASN A 433 28.71 9.44 -2.85
N ASN A 434 29.91 9.76 -3.34
CA ASN A 434 30.22 11.14 -3.72
C ASN A 434 29.67 11.40 -5.12
N MET A 435 29.05 12.56 -5.29
CA MET A 435 28.61 13.03 -6.59
C MET A 435 29.78 13.09 -7.57
N ALA A 436 29.66 12.42 -8.73
CA ALA A 436 30.69 12.42 -9.74
C ALA A 436 30.91 13.86 -10.28
N SER A 437 32.17 14.25 -10.46
CA SER A 437 32.51 15.60 -10.93
C SER A 437 31.84 15.95 -12.28
N PHE A 438 31.75 14.96 -13.18
CA PHE A 438 31.12 15.10 -14.49
C PHE A 438 29.59 15.07 -14.46
N SER A 439 28.93 14.58 -13.40
CA SER A 439 27.48 14.42 -13.43
C SER A 439 26.80 15.78 -13.46
N ASN A 440 25.92 16.05 -14.42
CA ASN A 440 25.05 17.21 -14.32
C ASN A 440 24.24 17.14 -13.02
N ARG A 441 23.99 18.29 -12.38
CA ARG A 441 23.31 18.41 -11.09
C ARG A 441 21.80 18.47 -11.24
N ALA A 442 21.06 18.39 -10.14
CA ALA A 442 19.60 18.45 -10.13
C ALA A 442 19.01 19.83 -10.49
N GLY A 443 19.76 20.92 -10.27
CA GLY A 443 19.27 22.28 -10.43
C GLY A 443 18.41 22.74 -9.25
N THR A 444 17.92 23.97 -9.27
CA THR A 444 17.20 24.57 -8.12
C THR A 444 15.69 24.27 -8.09
N ASN A 445 15.14 23.67 -9.15
CA ASN A 445 13.72 23.34 -9.21
C ASN A 445 13.43 22.04 -8.47
N SER A 446 12.82 22.14 -7.28
CA SER A 446 12.45 20.99 -6.46
C SER A 446 11.34 20.10 -7.03
N SER A 447 10.71 20.48 -8.15
CA SER A 447 9.82 19.58 -8.89
C SER A 447 10.59 18.60 -9.79
N MET A 448 11.90 18.77 -9.94
CA MET A 448 12.75 17.86 -10.71
C MET A 448 12.81 16.50 -10.02
N MET A 449 12.25 15.47 -10.64
CA MET A 449 12.32 14.10 -10.13
C MET A 449 13.72 13.53 -10.37
N TYR A 450 14.66 13.94 -9.52
CA TYR A 450 16.09 13.65 -9.65
C TYR A 450 16.59 12.79 -8.49
N VAL A 451 17.21 11.66 -8.81
CA VAL A 451 17.95 10.82 -7.84
C VAL A 451 19.34 10.53 -8.38
N THR A 452 20.23 10.07 -7.51
CA THR A 452 21.56 9.60 -7.90
C THR A 452 21.65 8.08 -7.85
N ALA A 453 22.58 7.53 -8.62
CA ALA A 453 22.88 6.10 -8.65
C ALA A 453 24.35 5.84 -9.05
N PRO A 454 24.88 4.63 -8.84
CA PRO A 454 26.25 4.26 -9.20
C PRO A 454 26.58 4.59 -10.67
N GLY A 455 27.60 5.42 -10.91
CA GLY A 455 27.98 5.81 -12.27
C GLY A 455 29.48 6.00 -12.50
N VAL A 456 30.33 5.70 -11.52
CA VAL A 456 31.79 5.78 -11.64
C VAL A 456 32.40 4.39 -11.52
N ASN A 457 33.15 3.93 -12.52
CA ASN A 457 33.75 2.60 -12.60
C ASN A 457 32.72 1.46 -12.43
N VAL A 458 31.58 1.59 -13.11
CA VAL A 458 30.55 0.54 -13.13
C VAL A 458 30.97 -0.57 -14.08
N TYR A 459 31.20 -1.77 -13.56
CA TYR A 459 31.58 -2.95 -14.33
C TYR A 459 30.33 -3.65 -14.87
N SER A 460 30.30 -3.95 -16.18
CA SER A 460 29.15 -4.59 -16.82
C SER A 460 29.56 -5.32 -18.11
N THR A 461 28.59 -5.95 -18.77
CA THR A 461 28.72 -6.69 -20.03
C THR A 461 29.13 -5.80 -21.19
N LEU A 462 29.95 -6.32 -22.10
CA LEU A 462 30.35 -5.70 -23.36
C LEU A 462 30.22 -6.73 -24.49
N PRO A 463 30.07 -6.31 -25.75
CA PRO A 463 29.93 -7.24 -26.87
C PRO A 463 31.04 -8.29 -26.93
N ASN A 464 30.73 -9.44 -27.54
CA ASN A 464 31.64 -10.57 -27.71
C ASN A 464 32.02 -11.26 -26.38
N ASN A 465 31.04 -11.46 -25.48
CA ASN A 465 31.22 -12.13 -24.19
C ASN A 465 32.34 -11.50 -23.34
N SER A 466 32.44 -10.18 -23.38
CA SER A 466 33.47 -9.43 -22.64
C SER A 466 32.83 -8.54 -21.58
N TYR A 467 33.65 -7.94 -20.73
CA TYR A 467 33.19 -7.14 -19.60
C TYR A 467 34.14 -5.97 -19.39
N GLY A 468 33.63 -4.85 -18.88
CA GLY A 468 34.44 -3.66 -18.65
C GLY A 468 33.77 -2.60 -17.79
N SER A 469 34.58 -1.67 -17.30
CA SER A 469 34.14 -0.56 -16.45
C SER A 469 33.97 0.74 -17.23
N TYR A 470 32.77 1.34 -17.18
CA TYR A 470 32.50 2.65 -17.74
C TYR A 470 32.15 3.69 -16.67
N ASN A 471 32.24 4.96 -17.06
CA ASN A 471 31.90 6.12 -16.25
C ASN A 471 30.85 6.96 -16.98
N GLY A 472 29.79 7.35 -16.27
CA GLY A 472 28.76 8.23 -16.82
C GLY A 472 27.46 8.18 -16.05
N THR A 473 26.64 9.23 -16.21
CA THR A 473 25.21 9.16 -15.87
C THR A 473 24.50 8.06 -16.64
N SER A 474 25.00 7.71 -17.83
CA SER A 474 24.60 6.52 -18.60
C SER A 474 24.70 5.20 -17.84
N MET A 475 25.62 5.07 -16.89
CA MET A 475 25.76 3.87 -16.04
C MET A 475 24.92 3.98 -14.76
N ALA A 476 24.56 5.19 -14.34
CA ALA A 476 23.65 5.42 -13.21
C ALA A 476 22.19 5.14 -13.57
N THR A 477 21.75 5.59 -14.75
CA THR A 477 20.39 5.36 -15.29
C THR A 477 19.93 3.90 -15.21
N PRO A 478 20.69 2.90 -15.69
CA PRO A 478 20.26 1.50 -15.68
C PRO A 478 20.09 0.91 -14.28
N HIS A 479 20.82 1.40 -13.27
CA HIS A 479 20.57 0.98 -11.89
C HIS A 479 19.15 1.36 -11.45
N VAL A 480 18.74 2.60 -11.72
CA VAL A 480 17.39 3.08 -11.37
C VAL A 480 16.32 2.39 -12.22
N ALA A 481 16.57 2.16 -13.51
CA ALA A 481 15.66 1.37 -14.35
C ALA A 481 15.43 -0.03 -13.79
N GLY A 482 16.49 -0.68 -13.29
CA GLY A 482 16.39 -1.94 -12.57
C GLY A 482 15.56 -1.82 -11.29
N VAL A 483 15.79 -0.80 -10.45
CA VAL A 483 14.98 -0.57 -9.23
C VAL A 483 13.49 -0.40 -9.57
N VAL A 484 13.17 0.35 -10.61
CA VAL A 484 11.78 0.51 -11.07
C VAL A 484 11.21 -0.83 -11.51
N ALA A 485 11.97 -1.68 -12.21
CA ALA A 485 11.51 -3.02 -12.56
C ALA A 485 11.22 -3.89 -11.32
N LEU A 486 12.03 -3.81 -10.27
CA LEU A 486 11.75 -4.49 -8.99
C LEU A 486 10.44 -3.98 -8.36
N MET A 487 10.20 -2.67 -8.37
CA MET A 487 8.96 -2.07 -7.84
C MET A 487 7.72 -2.53 -8.62
N LEU A 488 7.81 -2.57 -9.94
CA LEU A 488 6.68 -2.97 -10.80
C LEU A 488 6.40 -4.48 -10.74
N GLN A 489 7.41 -5.32 -10.46
CA GLN A 489 7.15 -6.71 -10.10
C GLN A 489 6.39 -6.80 -8.77
N ALA A 490 6.77 -5.99 -7.77
CA ALA A 490 6.14 -6.02 -6.46
C ALA A 490 4.71 -5.49 -6.47
N ASN A 491 4.44 -4.46 -7.27
CA ASN A 491 3.11 -3.91 -7.46
C ASN A 491 2.90 -3.48 -8.94
N PRO A 492 2.32 -4.36 -9.79
CA PRO A 492 2.14 -4.09 -11.21
C PRO A 492 1.18 -2.93 -11.51
N ALA A 493 0.32 -2.55 -10.55
CA ALA A 493 -0.71 -1.53 -10.69
C ALA A 493 -0.22 -0.11 -10.44
N LEU A 494 1.07 0.08 -10.08
CA LEU A 494 1.63 1.41 -9.88
C LEU A 494 1.60 2.23 -11.16
N THR A 495 1.17 3.48 -11.01
CA THR A 495 1.23 4.51 -12.06
C THR A 495 2.61 5.15 -12.13
N ASP A 496 2.93 5.80 -13.26
CA ASP A 496 4.17 6.58 -13.42
C ASP A 496 4.38 7.59 -12.27
N ALA A 497 3.33 8.35 -11.92
CA ALA A 497 3.40 9.34 -10.85
C ALA A 497 3.70 8.72 -9.48
N GLN A 498 3.08 7.57 -9.16
CA GLN A 498 3.34 6.86 -7.91
C GLN A 498 4.77 6.31 -7.85
N VAL A 499 5.28 5.74 -8.95
CA VAL A 499 6.67 5.27 -8.98
C VAL A 499 7.65 6.43 -8.77
N ARG A 500 7.47 7.56 -9.47
CA ARG A 500 8.35 8.73 -9.32
C ARG A 500 8.32 9.30 -7.91
N GLU A 501 7.14 9.38 -7.30
CA GLU A 501 6.96 9.77 -5.89
C GLU A 501 7.69 8.82 -4.96
N MET A 502 7.49 7.51 -5.11
CA MET A 502 8.08 6.52 -4.21
C MET A 502 9.61 6.49 -4.33
N ILE A 503 10.16 6.56 -5.55
CA ILE A 503 11.61 6.63 -5.79
C ILE A 503 12.20 7.85 -5.08
N THR A 504 11.61 9.04 -5.28
CA THR A 504 12.15 10.29 -4.72
C THR A 504 11.95 10.38 -3.21
N ALA A 505 10.83 9.87 -2.68
CA ALA A 505 10.54 9.87 -1.25
C ALA A 505 11.33 8.82 -0.45
N THR A 506 11.95 7.84 -1.11
CA THR A 506 12.75 6.80 -0.46
C THR A 506 14.25 6.89 -0.76
N ALA A 507 14.64 7.76 -1.70
CA ALA A 507 16.03 8.11 -1.93
C ALA A 507 16.64 8.82 -0.72
N GLY A 508 17.97 8.92 -0.66
CA GLY A 508 18.63 9.71 0.37
C GLY A 508 20.15 9.71 0.25
N ASN A 509 20.81 10.74 0.74
CA ASN A 509 22.28 10.82 0.74
C ASN A 509 22.95 10.05 1.88
N VAL A 510 22.18 9.27 2.65
CA VAL A 510 22.75 8.40 3.69
C VAL A 510 23.34 7.19 3.00
N LEU A 511 24.65 7.00 3.14
CA LEU A 511 25.31 5.77 2.70
C LEU A 511 24.56 4.56 3.26
N PRO A 512 24.15 3.58 2.43
CA PRO A 512 23.86 2.26 2.94
C PRO A 512 25.14 1.74 3.63
N ARG A 513 24.93 1.08 4.77
CA ARG A 513 25.96 0.85 5.80
C ARG A 513 27.26 0.20 5.28
N VAL A 514 28.33 0.57 6.01
CA VAL A 514 29.62 -0.14 6.15
C VAL A 514 29.42 -1.56 6.67
#